data_AF-A0A0Q2RZ88-F1
#
_entry.id   AF-A0A0Q2RZ88-F1
#
_cell.length_a   1.000
_cell.length_b   1.000
_cell.length_c   1.000
_cell.angle_alpha   90.00
_cell.angle_beta   90.00
_cell.angle_gamma   90.00
#
_symmetry.space_group_name_H-M   'P 1'
#
loop_
_entity.id
_entity.type
_entity.pdbx_description
1 polymer ?
#
loop_
_entity_poly.entity_id
_entity_poly.type
_entity_poly.pdbx_seq_one_letter_code
_entity_poly.pdbx_strand_id
1 'polypeptide(L)'
;MSWIGRILRLGRVAEPAGERPAPAVAPPAGVSGSLQVRHVDAGSCNGCEVEISGAFGPVYDAERFGARLVASPRHADALLVTGVVTRNMAQPLRNTVAATPLPRVVIACGDCALNRGVFGDAYGVVGAVGDVIPVDVEIPGCPPSPDQVVAALRSVTGR
;
A
#
# COMPACT_ATOMS: atom_id res chain seq x y z
N MET A 1 20.27 -35.09 4.62
CA MET A 1 20.11 -34.14 3.49
C MET A 1 20.70 -32.80 3.91
N SER A 2 21.68 -32.26 3.18
CA SER A 2 22.26 -30.95 3.51
C SER A 2 21.27 -29.83 3.19
N TRP A 3 21.36 -28.71 3.91
CA TRP A 3 20.52 -27.52 3.65
C TRP A 3 20.72 -26.98 2.23
N ILE A 4 21.93 -27.08 1.68
CA ILE A 4 22.24 -26.66 0.30
C ILE A 4 21.40 -27.46 -0.71
N GLY A 5 21.28 -28.78 -0.53
CA GLY A 5 20.45 -29.61 -1.40
C GLY A 5 18.96 -29.27 -1.34
N ARG A 6 18.47 -28.80 -0.19
CA ARG A 6 17.08 -28.32 -0.06
C ARG A 6 16.86 -26.99 -0.75
N ILE A 7 17.79 -26.04 -0.61
CA ILE A 7 17.73 -24.72 -1.27
C ILE A 7 17.72 -24.88 -2.80
N LEU A 8 18.63 -25.69 -3.33
CA LEU A 8 18.70 -25.92 -4.78
C LEU A 8 17.44 -26.61 -5.32
N ARG A 9 16.80 -27.47 -4.53
CA ARG A 9 15.56 -28.16 -4.92
C ARG A 9 14.32 -27.28 -4.84
N LEU A 10 14.22 -26.42 -3.81
CA LEU A 10 13.12 -25.48 -3.64
C LEU A 10 13.15 -24.37 -4.70
N GLY A 11 14.34 -23.91 -5.08
CA GLY A 11 14.49 -22.84 -6.05
C GLY A 11 14.01 -21.49 -5.50
N ARG A 12 13.45 -20.64 -6.38
CA ARG A 12 12.90 -19.35 -5.98
C ARG A 12 11.47 -19.52 -5.47
N VAL A 13 11.23 -19.04 -4.24
CA VAL A 13 9.89 -18.98 -3.64
C VAL A 13 9.09 -17.80 -4.18
N ALA A 14 9.78 -16.72 -4.54
CA ALA A 14 9.14 -15.52 -5.04
C ALA A 14 8.63 -15.69 -6.48
N GLU A 15 7.42 -15.21 -6.74
CA GLU A 15 6.80 -15.11 -8.06
C GLU A 15 7.71 -14.33 -9.02
N PRO A 16 7.70 -14.62 -10.33
CA PRO A 16 8.50 -13.88 -11.30
C PRO A 16 8.07 -12.40 -11.35
N ALA A 17 9.00 -11.51 -11.66
CA ALA A 17 8.75 -10.07 -11.63
C ALA A 17 7.78 -9.56 -12.69
N GLY A 18 7.49 -10.34 -13.74
CA GLY A 18 6.69 -9.86 -14.88
C GLY A 18 7.32 -8.64 -15.55
N GLU A 19 6.52 -7.91 -16.32
CA GLU A 19 6.94 -6.68 -16.99
C GLU A 19 6.97 -5.50 -16.00
N ARG A 20 7.79 -4.48 -16.30
CA ARG A 20 7.83 -3.23 -15.52
C ARG A 20 6.56 -2.42 -15.80
N PRO A 21 5.77 -2.03 -14.78
CA PRO A 21 4.56 -1.25 -15.03
C PRO A 21 4.89 0.17 -15.49
N ALA A 22 3.95 0.76 -16.23
CA ALA A 22 3.98 2.18 -16.52
C ALA A 22 3.89 2.99 -15.21
N PRO A 23 4.63 4.09 -15.06
CA PRO A 23 4.58 4.89 -13.85
C PRO A 23 3.21 5.55 -13.69
N ALA A 24 2.56 5.35 -12.54
CA ALA A 24 1.26 5.96 -12.26
C ALA A 24 1.40 7.44 -11.87
N VAL A 25 2.49 7.76 -11.17
CA VAL A 25 2.82 9.10 -10.65
C VAL A 25 4.31 9.37 -10.80
N ALA A 26 4.68 10.66 -10.75
CA ALA A 26 6.09 11.02 -10.65
C ALA A 26 6.66 10.52 -9.31
N PRO A 27 7.89 9.98 -9.28
CA PRO A 27 8.48 9.48 -8.05
C PRO A 27 8.64 10.62 -7.03
N PRO A 28 8.32 10.37 -5.74
CA PRO A 28 8.55 11.37 -4.70
C PRO A 28 10.04 11.74 -4.67
N ALA A 29 10.31 13.04 -4.56
CA ALA A 29 11.65 13.63 -4.48
C ALA A 29 12.51 13.40 -5.73
N GLY A 30 11.90 12.96 -6.84
CA GLY A 30 12.61 12.67 -8.09
C GLY A 30 13.48 11.42 -8.04
N VAL A 31 13.40 10.63 -6.95
CA VAL A 31 14.18 9.40 -6.77
C VAL A 31 13.28 8.20 -6.99
N SER A 32 13.55 7.43 -8.05
CA SER A 32 12.83 6.18 -8.36
C SER A 32 13.54 4.96 -7.77
N GLY A 33 12.78 3.89 -7.53
CA GLY A 33 13.32 2.58 -7.14
C GLY A 33 13.57 2.38 -5.65
N SER A 34 13.19 3.35 -4.81
CA SER A 34 13.05 3.18 -3.37
C SER A 34 11.82 3.96 -2.90
N LEU A 35 10.93 3.30 -2.17
CA LEU A 35 9.69 3.87 -1.68
C LEU A 35 9.48 3.43 -0.23
N GLN A 36 9.61 4.35 0.72
CA GLN A 36 9.30 4.07 2.11
C GLN A 36 7.80 4.28 2.35
N VAL A 37 7.07 3.20 2.63
CA VAL A 37 5.62 3.18 2.75
C VAL A 37 5.20 3.09 4.22
N ARG A 38 4.36 4.01 4.68
CA ARG A 38 3.65 3.86 5.95
C ARG A 38 2.20 3.48 5.70
N HIS A 39 1.82 2.29 6.14
CA HIS A 39 0.41 1.86 6.14
C HIS A 39 -0.40 2.62 7.21
N VAL A 40 -1.62 3.01 6.88
CA VAL A 40 -2.56 3.67 7.81
C VAL A 40 -3.93 3.01 7.66
N ASP A 41 -4.36 2.30 8.69
CA ASP A 41 -5.74 1.82 8.78
C ASP A 41 -6.65 2.96 9.25
N ALA A 42 -7.61 3.39 8.41
CA ALA A 42 -8.57 4.45 8.73
C ALA A 42 -9.94 3.91 9.23
N GLY A 43 -10.13 2.60 9.28
CA GLY A 43 -11.42 1.96 9.55
C GLY A 43 -11.65 0.68 8.74
N SER A 44 -10.60 -0.12 8.55
CA SER A 44 -10.61 -1.37 7.79
C SER A 44 -11.16 -2.54 8.62
N CYS A 45 -11.52 -3.62 7.93
CA CYS A 45 -11.92 -4.90 8.51
C CYS A 45 -10.76 -5.92 8.61
N ASN A 46 -9.51 -5.47 8.45
CA ASN A 46 -8.28 -6.27 8.34
C ASN A 46 -8.11 -7.07 7.04
N GLY A 47 -9.08 -7.05 6.11
CA GLY A 47 -8.98 -7.79 4.85
C GLY A 47 -7.84 -7.30 3.96
N CYS A 48 -7.74 -5.99 3.75
CA CYS A 48 -6.67 -5.41 2.93
C CYS A 48 -5.30 -5.57 3.60
N GLU A 49 -5.24 -5.53 4.93
CA GLU A 49 -4.02 -5.68 5.72
C GLU A 49 -3.40 -7.07 5.58
N VAL A 50 -4.22 -8.11 5.48
CA VAL A 50 -3.77 -9.48 5.22
C VAL A 50 -3.11 -9.57 3.84
N GLU A 51 -3.73 -8.97 2.81
CA GLU A 51 -3.16 -8.99 1.46
C GLU A 51 -1.92 -8.10 1.33
N ILE A 52 -1.88 -6.95 2.01
CA ILE A 52 -0.67 -6.13 2.14
C ILE A 52 0.44 -6.94 2.80
N SER A 53 0.15 -7.66 3.89
CA SER A 53 1.12 -8.54 4.54
C SER A 53 1.61 -9.65 3.60
N GLY A 54 0.71 -10.18 2.77
CA GLY A 54 1.04 -11.12 1.70
C GLY A 54 1.98 -10.52 0.65
N ALA A 55 1.73 -9.28 0.24
CA ALA A 55 2.55 -8.56 -0.75
C ALA A 55 3.99 -8.35 -0.29
N PHE A 56 4.21 -8.09 1.00
CA PHE A 56 5.54 -8.00 1.62
C PHE A 56 6.07 -9.36 2.11
N GLY A 57 5.30 -10.43 1.95
CA GLY A 57 5.71 -11.79 2.25
C GLY A 57 6.67 -12.38 1.21
N PRO A 58 7.27 -13.56 1.47
CA PRO A 58 8.33 -14.14 0.64
C PRO A 58 7.89 -14.59 -0.76
N VAL A 59 6.58 -14.72 -1.01
CA VAL A 59 6.03 -15.14 -2.30
C VAL A 59 5.93 -13.96 -3.26
N TYR A 60 5.47 -12.80 -2.82
CA TYR A 60 5.29 -11.63 -3.69
C TYR A 60 6.46 -10.64 -3.58
N ASP A 61 7.10 -10.58 -2.40
CA ASP A 61 8.36 -9.88 -2.12
C ASP A 61 8.42 -8.47 -2.71
N ALA A 62 7.49 -7.61 -2.28
CA ALA A 62 7.44 -6.20 -2.70
C ALA A 62 8.77 -5.46 -2.46
N GLU A 63 9.55 -5.88 -1.44
CA GLU A 63 10.82 -5.24 -1.07
C GLU A 63 11.87 -5.33 -2.17
N ARG A 64 11.88 -6.39 -2.98
CA ARG A 64 12.80 -6.50 -4.13
C ARG A 64 12.60 -5.40 -5.18
N PHE A 65 11.42 -4.80 -5.21
CA PHE A 65 11.08 -3.68 -6.10
C PHE A 65 11.31 -2.31 -5.46
N GLY A 66 11.91 -2.28 -4.27
CA GLY A 66 12.27 -1.06 -3.56
C GLY A 66 11.18 -0.48 -2.67
N ALA A 67 10.01 -1.11 -2.56
CA ALA A 67 8.97 -0.70 -1.63
C ALA A 67 9.22 -1.31 -0.24
N ARG A 68 9.22 -0.51 0.82
CA ARG A 68 9.51 -1.00 2.18
C ARG A 68 8.53 -0.42 3.18
N LEU A 69 8.04 -1.23 4.12
CA LEU A 69 7.21 -0.74 5.21
C LEU A 69 8.06 -0.04 6.29
N VAL A 70 7.65 1.17 6.67
CA VAL A 70 8.26 1.93 7.76
C VAL A 70 7.27 2.19 8.89
N ALA A 71 7.78 2.23 10.12
CA ALA A 71 6.95 2.40 11.32
C ALA A 71 6.45 3.84 11.51
N SER A 72 7.23 4.83 11.09
CA SER A 72 6.94 6.24 11.33
C SER A 72 6.56 6.95 10.03
N PRO A 73 5.48 7.75 10.00
CA PRO A 73 5.16 8.59 8.85
C PRO A 73 6.25 9.62 8.54
N ARG A 74 7.10 9.97 9.51
CA ARG A 74 8.23 10.89 9.32
C ARG A 74 9.36 10.30 8.48
N HIS A 75 9.39 8.98 8.31
CA HIS A 75 10.36 8.27 7.47
C HIS A 75 9.74 7.74 6.17
N ALA A 76 8.50 8.15 5.87
CA ALA A 76 7.75 7.64 4.74
C ALA A 76 7.76 8.66 3.59
N ASP A 77 7.85 8.13 2.37
CA ASP A 77 7.66 8.84 1.11
C ASP A 77 6.27 8.55 0.53
N ALA A 78 5.60 7.51 1.02
CA ALA A 78 4.22 7.19 0.67
C ALA A 78 3.38 6.74 1.86
N LEU A 79 2.09 7.06 1.80
CA LEU A 79 1.07 6.56 2.72
C LEU A 79 0.17 5.57 1.99
N LEU A 80 0.04 4.36 2.53
CA LEU A 80 -0.89 3.34 2.03
C LEU A 80 -2.09 3.28 2.98
N VAL A 81 -3.21 3.86 2.58
CA VAL A 81 -4.40 4.03 3.42
C VAL A 81 -5.46 3.00 3.06
N THR A 82 -5.98 2.31 4.07
CA THR A 82 -7.02 1.27 3.90
C THR A 82 -8.27 1.60 4.70
N GLY A 83 -9.38 0.97 4.28
CA GLY A 83 -10.66 1.06 4.97
C GLY A 83 -11.43 2.35 4.66
N VAL A 84 -12.67 2.39 5.16
CA VAL A 84 -13.45 3.64 5.18
C VAL A 84 -12.85 4.60 6.19
N VAL A 85 -12.96 5.91 5.97
CA VAL A 85 -12.52 6.86 6.98
C VAL A 85 -13.61 6.99 8.05
N THR A 86 -13.39 6.36 9.19
CA THR A 86 -14.30 6.49 10.34
C THR A 86 -14.20 7.89 10.97
N ARG A 87 -15.25 8.33 11.66
CA ARG A 87 -15.27 9.63 12.37
C ARG A 87 -14.08 9.81 13.30
N ASN A 88 -13.71 8.75 14.02
CA ASN A 88 -12.60 8.76 14.96
C ASN A 88 -11.23 8.81 14.26
N MET A 89 -11.13 8.29 13.04
CA MET A 89 -9.87 8.25 12.28
C MET A 89 -9.66 9.45 11.36
N ALA A 90 -10.69 10.27 11.12
CA ALA A 90 -10.56 11.44 10.24
C ALA A 90 -9.45 12.42 10.69
N GLN A 91 -9.37 12.77 11.97
CA GLN A 91 -8.32 13.66 12.46
C GLN A 91 -6.95 12.98 12.55
N PRO A 92 -6.82 11.74 13.09
CA PRO A 92 -5.56 11.00 13.01
C PRO A 92 -4.99 10.88 11.60
N LEU A 93 -5.82 10.58 10.59
CA LEU A 93 -5.39 10.47 9.20
C LEU A 93 -4.80 11.80 8.68
N ARG A 94 -5.50 12.93 8.92
CA ARG A 94 -4.99 14.26 8.55
C ARG A 94 -3.66 14.59 9.24
N ASN A 95 -3.54 14.23 10.52
CA ASN A 95 -2.32 14.44 11.29
C ASN A 95 -1.16 13.59 10.76
N THR A 96 -1.43 12.34 10.34
CA THR A 96 -0.42 11.47 9.72
C THR A 96 0.08 12.07 8.41
N VAL A 97 -0.83 12.51 7.53
CA VAL A 97 -0.48 13.19 6.27
C VAL A 97 0.36 14.45 6.53
N ALA A 98 -0.02 15.25 7.53
CA ALA A 98 0.73 16.45 7.90
C ALA A 98 2.13 16.15 8.47
N ALA A 99 2.30 14.99 9.14
CA ALA A 99 3.58 14.55 9.69
C ALA A 99 4.50 13.88 8.65
N THR A 100 3.98 13.51 7.49
CA THR A 100 4.77 12.93 6.39
C THR A 100 5.47 14.03 5.59
N PRO A 101 6.81 13.95 5.41
CA PRO A 101 7.58 14.92 4.63
C PRO A 101 7.03 15.11 3.22
N LEU A 102 7.18 16.31 2.66
CA LEU A 102 6.99 16.52 1.22
C LEU A 102 8.33 16.37 0.51
N PRO A 103 8.33 15.89 -0.75
CA PRO A 103 7.19 15.35 -1.51
C PRO A 103 6.80 13.92 -1.08
N ARG A 104 5.49 13.62 -1.10
CA ARG A 104 4.92 12.30 -0.72
C ARG A 104 3.83 11.85 -1.69
N VAL A 105 3.51 10.56 -1.68
CA VAL A 105 2.41 9.95 -2.43
C VAL A 105 1.38 9.36 -1.47
N VAL A 106 0.09 9.57 -1.71
CA VAL A 106 -1.03 8.93 -0.98
C VAL A 106 -1.67 7.87 -1.87
N ILE A 107 -1.70 6.64 -1.38
CA ILE A 107 -2.24 5.47 -2.06
C ILE A 107 -3.46 4.99 -1.28
N ALA A 108 -4.65 5.01 -1.89
CA ALA A 108 -5.86 4.43 -1.32
C ALA A 108 -6.00 2.96 -1.76
N CYS A 109 -6.21 2.06 -0.80
CA CYS A 109 -6.22 0.62 -1.04
C CYS A 109 -7.53 -0.03 -0.58
N GLY A 110 -8.21 -0.66 -1.54
CA GLY A 110 -9.46 -1.38 -1.39
C GLY A 110 -10.71 -0.52 -1.58
N ASP A 111 -11.82 -1.15 -1.96
CA ASP A 111 -13.06 -0.47 -2.36
C ASP A 111 -13.62 0.42 -1.24
N CYS A 112 -13.49 0.00 0.02
CA CYS A 112 -13.86 0.83 1.17
C CYS A 112 -13.10 2.18 1.19
N ALA A 113 -11.82 2.18 0.82
CA ALA A 113 -11.00 3.40 0.78
C ALA A 113 -11.33 4.28 -0.43
N LEU A 114 -11.78 3.69 -1.54
CA LEU A 114 -12.09 4.39 -2.79
C LEU A 114 -13.53 4.96 -2.81
N ASN A 115 -14.51 4.17 -2.39
CA ASN A 115 -15.94 4.50 -2.59
C ASN A 115 -16.85 4.16 -1.40
N ARG A 116 -16.27 3.91 -0.21
CA ARG A 116 -16.95 3.46 1.02
C ARG A 116 -17.47 2.02 1.00
N GLY A 117 -17.41 1.32 -0.12
CA GLY A 117 -17.82 -0.08 -0.27
C GLY A 117 -19.22 -0.34 0.34
N VAL A 118 -19.31 -1.40 1.13
CA VAL A 118 -20.56 -1.79 1.82
C VAL A 118 -21.00 -0.82 2.93
N PHE A 119 -20.15 0.15 3.31
CA PHE A 119 -20.40 1.09 4.41
C PHE A 119 -20.79 2.50 3.93
N GLY A 120 -21.22 2.65 2.67
CA GLY A 120 -21.59 3.94 2.06
C GLY A 120 -22.46 4.84 2.93
N ASP A 121 -23.51 4.28 3.55
CA ASP A 121 -24.50 4.99 4.36
C ASP A 121 -24.32 4.79 5.87
N ALA A 122 -23.20 4.23 6.30
CA ALA A 122 -22.97 3.92 7.70
C ALA A 122 -22.75 5.20 8.53
N TYR A 123 -23.48 5.35 9.64
CA TYR A 123 -23.46 6.56 10.48
C TYR A 123 -22.05 6.95 11.01
N GLY A 124 -21.18 5.96 11.21
CA GLY A 124 -19.82 6.13 11.75
C GLY A 124 -18.76 6.48 10.69
N VAL A 125 -19.14 6.53 9.42
CA VAL A 125 -18.24 6.82 8.29
C VAL A 125 -18.33 8.30 7.93
N VAL A 126 -17.16 8.91 7.73
CA VAL A 126 -17.04 10.28 7.21
C VAL A 126 -17.05 10.28 5.69
N GLY A 127 -16.35 9.33 5.07
CA GLY A 127 -16.18 9.27 3.63
C GLY A 127 -15.21 8.16 3.19
N ALA A 128 -14.96 8.13 1.89
CA ALA A 128 -13.79 7.50 1.31
C ALA A 128 -12.52 8.29 1.69
N VAL A 129 -11.34 7.74 1.41
CA VAL A 129 -10.07 8.42 1.69
C VAL A 129 -9.96 9.74 0.91
N GLY A 130 -10.37 9.72 -0.37
CA GLY A 130 -10.37 10.90 -1.26
C GLY A 130 -11.27 12.05 -0.78
N ASP A 131 -12.32 11.76 -0.01
CA ASP A 131 -13.20 12.79 0.58
C ASP A 131 -12.51 13.54 1.74
N VAL A 132 -11.48 12.93 2.34
CA VAL A 132 -10.80 13.44 3.54
C VAL A 132 -9.44 14.03 3.20
N ILE A 133 -8.66 13.35 2.36
CA ILE A 133 -7.31 13.78 1.94
C ILE A 133 -7.12 13.54 0.43
N PRO A 134 -6.26 14.30 -0.26
CA PRO A 134 -5.93 14.03 -1.66
C PRO A 134 -5.30 12.65 -1.83
N VAL A 135 -5.74 11.91 -2.85
CA VAL A 135 -5.23 10.59 -3.22
C VAL A 135 -4.54 10.69 -4.57
N ASP A 136 -3.36 10.10 -4.69
CA ASP A 136 -2.55 10.10 -5.90
C ASP A 136 -2.68 8.78 -6.69
N VAL A 137 -2.86 7.67 -5.99
CA VAL A 137 -2.98 6.31 -6.58
C VAL A 137 -4.10 5.55 -5.89
N GLU A 138 -4.91 4.83 -6.67
CA GLU A 138 -6.00 4.00 -6.17
C GLU A 138 -5.76 2.52 -6.54
N ILE A 139 -6.01 1.63 -5.58
CA ILE A 139 -5.93 0.18 -5.76
C ILE A 139 -7.33 -0.41 -5.52
N PRO A 140 -8.11 -0.69 -6.57
CA PRO A 140 -9.45 -1.27 -6.43
C PRO A 140 -9.39 -2.74 -5.99
N GLY A 141 -10.39 -3.20 -5.24
CA GLY A 141 -10.53 -4.59 -4.78
C GLY A 141 -11.12 -4.75 -3.37
N CYS A 142 -11.64 -5.93 -3.04
CA CYS A 142 -12.24 -6.21 -1.73
C CYS A 142 -11.93 -7.63 -1.19
N PRO A 143 -10.70 -7.87 -0.68
CA PRO A 143 -9.52 -7.02 -0.78
C PRO A 143 -8.82 -7.14 -2.16
N PRO A 144 -8.00 -6.17 -2.56
CA PRO A 144 -7.12 -6.33 -3.71
C PRO A 144 -6.10 -7.45 -3.44
N SER A 145 -5.80 -8.27 -4.44
CA SER A 145 -4.85 -9.37 -4.27
C SER A 145 -3.42 -8.87 -4.07
N PRO A 146 -2.50 -9.67 -3.49
CA PRO A 146 -1.15 -9.22 -3.21
C PRO A 146 -0.37 -8.79 -4.46
N ASP A 147 -0.57 -9.46 -5.59
CA ASP A 147 0.02 -9.10 -6.88
C ASP A 147 -0.47 -7.74 -7.38
N GLN A 148 -1.75 -7.40 -7.15
CA GLN A 148 -2.30 -6.07 -7.47
C GLN A 148 -1.68 -4.99 -6.58
N VAL A 149 -1.50 -5.27 -5.29
CA VAL A 149 -0.80 -4.36 -4.37
C VAL A 149 0.66 -4.16 -4.81
N VAL A 150 1.37 -5.23 -5.17
CA VAL A 150 2.75 -5.15 -5.70
C VAL A 150 2.78 -4.34 -7.00
N ALA A 151 1.88 -4.58 -7.94
CA ALA A 151 1.83 -3.86 -9.21
C ALA A 151 1.63 -2.35 -9.00
N ALA A 152 0.77 -1.96 -8.06
CA ALA A 152 0.56 -0.57 -7.70
C ALA A 152 1.80 0.05 -7.03
N LEU A 153 2.46 -0.65 -6.10
CA LEU A 153 3.71 -0.15 -5.52
C LEU A 153 4.81 0.00 -6.58
N ARG A 154 4.87 -0.94 -7.53
CA ARG A 154 5.80 -0.92 -8.65
C ARG A 154 5.56 0.20 -9.64
N SER A 155 4.30 0.63 -9.83
CA SER A 155 4.00 1.80 -10.65
C SER A 155 4.49 3.11 -10.03
N VAL A 156 4.69 3.15 -8.70
CA VAL A 156 5.31 4.28 -8.01
C VAL A 156 6.83 4.16 -7.97
N THR A 157 7.38 2.97 -7.67
CA THR A 157 8.84 2.77 -7.65
C THR A 157 9.45 2.79 -9.05
N GLY A 158 8.67 2.47 -10.07
CA GLY A 158 9.13 2.27 -11.43
C GLY A 158 10.09 1.10 -11.55
N ARG A 159 9.85 -0.03 -10.88
CA ARG A 159 10.65 -1.26 -11.01
C ARG A 159 9.77 -2.45 -11.34
#